data_AF-A0A8T3LIQ7-F1
#
_entry.id   AF-A0A8T3LIQ7-F1
#
_cell.length_a   1.000
_cell.length_b   1.000
_cell.length_c   1.000
_cell.angle_alpha   90.00
_cell.angle_beta   90.00
_cell.angle_gamma   90.00
#
_symmetry.space_group_name_H-M   'P 1'
#
loop_
_entity.id
_entity.type
_entity.pdbx_description
1 polymer ?
#
loop_
_entity_poly.entity_id
_entity_poly.type
_entity_poly.pdbx_seq_one_letter_code
_entity_poly.pdbx_strand_id
1 'polypeptide(L)' 'MKIYVIKIAVHGVSPMVWRRLRIAADTSLAALHFIFQIVQGWGDDHLHQFHIYGKDYGISY' A
#
# COMPACT_ATOMS: atom_id res chain seq x y z
N MET A 1 -4.87 -8.00 -19.77
CA MET A 1 -4.27 -7.65 -18.46
C MET A 1 -5.37 -7.04 -17.58
N LYS A 2 -5.65 -7.62 -16.42
CA LYS A 2 -6.70 -7.10 -15.51
C LYS A 2 -6.12 -5.96 -14.67
N ILE A 3 -6.90 -4.91 -14.46
CA ILE A 3 -6.50 -3.72 -13.69
C ILE A 3 -7.45 -3.56 -12.51
N TYR A 4 -6.90 -3.27 -11.33
CA TYR A 4 -7.68 -2.87 -10.16
C TYR A 4 -7.59 -1.36 -9.95
N VAL A 5 -8.71 -0.77 -9.54
CA VAL A 5 -8.75 0.61 -9.06
C VAL A 5 -8.81 0.54 -7.54
N ILE A 6 -7.77 1.03 -6.88
CA ILE A 6 -7.66 1.00 -5.42
C ILE A 6 -7.68 2.41 -4.85
N LYS A 7 -8.22 2.57 -3.64
CA LYS A 7 -8.10 3.78 -2.83
C LYS A 7 -7.16 3.48 -1.67
N ILE A 8 -6.21 4.37 -1.44
CA ILE A 8 -5.28 4.33 -0.30
C ILE A 8 -5.58 5.56 0.55
N ALA A 9 -5.66 5.41 1.86
CA ALA A 9 -5.90 6.51 2.78
C ALA A 9 -5.06 6.34 4.04
N VAL A 10 -4.54 7.45 4.56
CA VAL A 10 -3.86 7.48 5.86
C VAL A 10 -4.93 7.49 6.94
N HIS A 11 -4.93 6.45 7.78
CA HIS A 11 -5.89 6.31 8.87
C HIS A 11 -5.62 7.34 9.98
N GLY A 12 -6.66 7.89 10.60
CA GLY A 12 -6.55 8.78 11.76
C GLY A 12 -6.19 10.24 11.47
N VAL A 13 -6.12 10.66 10.20
CA VAL A 13 -5.79 12.05 9.81
C VAL A 13 -7.02 12.80 9.28
N SER A 14 -7.19 14.06 9.71
CA SER A 14 -8.22 14.98 9.21
C SER A 14 -7.61 16.31 8.73
N PRO A 15 -7.96 16.83 7.54
CA PRO A 15 -8.82 16.18 6.54
C PRO A 15 -8.16 14.90 5.98
N MET A 16 -8.99 13.96 5.52
CA MET A 16 -8.52 12.66 5.04
C MET A 16 -7.49 12.82 3.91
N VAL A 17 -6.28 12.31 4.13
CA VAL A 17 -5.24 12.22 3.10
C VAL A 17 -5.39 10.89 2.36
N TRP A 18 -5.72 10.95 1.07
CA TRP A 18 -5.94 9.75 0.25
C TRP A 18 -5.45 9.91 -1.19
N ARG A 19 -5.29 8.78 -1.88
CA ARG A 19 -4.95 8.66 -3.31
C ARG A 19 -5.78 7.55 -3.96
N ARG A 20 -6.03 7.62 -5.27
CA ARG A 20 -6.67 6.56 -6.05
C ARG A 20 -5.78 6.17 -7.21
N LEU A 21 -5.47 4.89 -7.33
CA LEU A 21 -4.49 4.36 -8.29
C LEU A 21 -5.09 3.23 -9.13
N ARG A 22 -4.55 3.07 -10.34
CA ARG A 22 -4.78 1.91 -11.21
C ARG A 22 -3.54 1.02 -11.13
N ILE A 23 -3.69 -0.23 -10.72
CA ILE A 23 -2.59 -1.20 -10.61
C ILE A 23 -2.90 -2.47 -11.40
N ALA A 24 -1.86 -3.16 -11.86
CA ALA A 24 -2.02 -4.46 -12.51
C ALA A 24 -2.47 -5.51 -11.50
N ALA A 25 -3.32 -6.45 -11.92
CA ALA A 25 -3.90 -7.45 -11.02
C ALA A 25 -2.88 -8.42 -10.40
N ASP A 26 -1.71 -8.54 -11.01
CA ASP A 26 -0.55 -9.33 -10.59
C ASP A 26 0.49 -8.51 -9.81
N THR A 27 0.17 -7.27 -9.43
CA THR A 27 1.04 -6.46 -8.55
C THR A 27 1.21 -7.17 -7.21
N SER A 28 2.44 -7.56 -6.88
CA SER A 28 2.76 -8.19 -5.59
C SER A 28 2.61 -7.21 -4.43
N LEU A 29 2.46 -7.70 -3.20
CA LEU A 29 2.40 -6.84 -2.01
C LEU A 29 3.70 -6.03 -1.80
N ALA A 30 4.86 -6.59 -2.16
CA ALA A 30 6.13 -5.86 -2.11
C ALA A 30 6.16 -4.70 -3.12
N ALA A 31 5.68 -4.92 -4.35
CA ALA A 31 5.56 -3.84 -5.33
C ALA A 31 4.52 -2.80 -4.89
N LEU A 32 3.42 -3.24 -4.28
CA LEU A 32 2.39 -2.38 -3.74
C LEU A 32 2.92 -1.47 -2.63
N HIS A 33 3.77 -2.00 -1.74
CA HIS A 33 4.48 -1.23 -0.72
C HIS A 33 5.28 -0.08 -1.35
N PHE A 34 6.13 -0.35 -2.34
CA PHE A 34 6.89 0.71 -3.01
C PHE A 34 6.00 1.76 -3.69
N ILE A 35 4.91 1.31 -4.34
CA ILE A 35 3.93 2.24 -4.91
C ILE A 35 3.35 3.14 -3.82
N PHE A 36 3.01 2.59 -2.66
CA PHE A 36 2.45 3.36 -1.53
C PHE A 36 3.46 4.37 -0.98
N GLN A 37 4.72 3.96 -0.79
CA GLN A 37 5.80 4.86 -0.37
C GLN A 37 5.92 6.07 -1.32
N ILE A 38 5.98 5.81 -2.63
CA ILE A 38 6.14 6.86 -3.66
C ILE A 38 4.96 7.84 -3.66
N VAL A 39 3.71 7.35 -3.71
CA VAL A 39 2.54 8.24 -3.83
C VAL A 39 2.28 9.06 -2.56
N GLN A 40 2.83 8.62 -1.44
CA GLN A 40 2.75 9.30 -0.16
C GLN A 40 3.96 10.21 0.12
N GLY A 41 5.03 10.10 -0.68
CA GLY A 41 6.27 10.86 -0.52
C GLY A 41 7.13 10.35 0.65
N TRP A 42 7.07 9.04 0.94
CA TRP A 42 7.80 8.40 2.03
C TRP A 42 9.09 7.72 1.53
N GLY A 43 10.06 7.56 2.43
CA GLY A 43 11.42 7.10 2.13
C GLY A 43 11.70 5.62 2.39
N ASP A 44 10.70 4.81 2.74
CA ASP A 44 10.88 3.40 3.16
C ASP A 44 11.83 3.20 4.36
N ASP A 45 11.86 4.17 5.28
CA ASP A 45 12.80 4.19 6.40
C ASP A 45 12.45 3.23 7.56
N HIS A 46 11.29 2.57 7.50
CA HIS A 46 10.75 1.76 8.60
C HIS A 46 10.22 0.42 8.11
N LEU A 47 10.15 -0.55 9.02
CA LEU A 47 9.54 -1.84 8.77
C LEU A 47 8.06 -1.70 8.41
N HIS A 48 7.59 -2.56 7.51
CA HIS A 48 6.21 -2.57 7.04
C HIS A 48 5.64 -3.99 7.02
N GLN A 49 4.31 -4.06 7.07
CA GLN A 49 3.53 -5.29 6.99
C GLN A 49 2.15 -4.99 6.42
N PHE A 50 1.57 -5.95 5.71
CA PHE A 50 0.17 -5.96 5.28
C PHE A 50 -0.62 -6.97 6.11
N HIS A 51 -1.66 -6.49 6.79
CA HIS A 51 -2.62 -7.36 7.47
C HIS A 51 -3.86 -7.56 6.59
N ILE A 52 -4.11 -8.78 6.15
CA ILE A 52 -5.19 -9.11 5.23
C ILE A 52 -5.94 -10.34 5.76
N TYR A 53 -7.22 -10.17 6.08
CA TYR A 53 -8.12 -11.23 6.58
C TYR A 53 -7.52 -12.06 7.74
N GLY A 54 -6.93 -11.40 8.74
CA GLY A 54 -6.36 -12.09 9.91
C GLY A 54 -4.98 -12.68 9.68
N LYS A 55 -4.37 -12.48 8.51
CA LYS A 55 -3.03 -12.95 8.19
C LYS A 55 -2.10 -11.80 7.87
N ASP A 56 -0.88 -11.92 8.37
CA ASP A 56 0.18 -10.97 8.13
C ASP A 56 1.06 -11.38 6.96
N TYR A 57 1.41 -10.39 6.14
CA TYR A 57 2.30 -10.51 5.00
C TYR A 57 3.38 -9.43 5.10
N GLY A 58 4.64 -9.83 5.08
CA GLY A 58 5.77 -8.91 5.22
C GLY A 58 7.06 -9.70 5.33
N ILE A 59 8.15 -8.99 5.61
CA ILE A 59 9.43 -9.63 5.90
C ILE A 59 9.35 -10.16 7.33
N SER A 60 9.65 -11.45 7.52
CA SER A 60 9.92 -12.00 8.85
C SER A 60 11.32 -11.55 9.24
N TYR A 61 11.43 -10.76 10.31
CA TYR A 61 12.69 -10.44 10.96
C TYR A 61 13.02 -11.48 12.03
#